data_AF-A0A6G0VP07-F1
#
_entry.id   AF-A0A6G0VP07-F1
#
_cell.length_a   1.000
_cell.length_b   1.000
_cell.length_c   1.000
_cell.angle_alpha   90.00
_cell.angle_beta   90.00
_cell.angle_gamma   90.00
#
_symmetry.space_group_name_H-M   'P 1'
#
loop_
_entity.id
_entity.type
_entity.pdbx_description
1 polymer ?
#
loop_
_entity_poly.entity_id
_entity_poly.type
_entity_poly.pdbx_seq_one_letter_code
_entity_poly.pdbx_strand_id
1 'polypeptide(L)'
;IYSNDHLKSQKHKLASRASLQSGKVSNFFSKLITDKNDFALAAPEATFAYHTVIHNQSFRSMTCTSDLIRQLLNDKQFTCAKTKTREIIVNVIRPGLKSYFCSQDSSPKILVDFFKNDKALLYMKFIQSMLRLFNIYIQKIEGEHISAFKLIDILNSLINNLENKKNEHFINSEIENIIKVLEEEGCSIKKEFDTGSQIFFDLCIKYIQKWTMPNQTLLTELDWLNLTKKHTVTWQNAKNTLNFLSELVLLNEDDYFDEFMSFLNIFQEKFYFIGTKMVTNIKLFKEKDVSISNLAAVVDFAFCLPGSSTSIERVFSLMTSTWTDVRNQMGVTTVESCLITKTYGLSCMKFHDEIIKNQSFLKNVHSTQKYTMKAED
;
A
#
# COMPACT_ATOMS: atom_id res chain seq x y z
N ILE A 1 7.02 6.91 -26.47
CA ILE A 1 5.89 6.13 -27.05
C ILE A 1 5.70 4.86 -26.22
N TYR A 2 5.02 4.92 -25.07
CA TYR A 2 4.82 3.74 -24.17
C TYR A 2 3.48 3.81 -23.41
N SER A 3 2.44 4.41 -24.01
CA SER A 3 1.11 4.55 -23.38
C SER A 3 0.11 3.44 -23.76
N ASN A 4 0.36 2.70 -24.85
CA ASN A 4 -0.65 1.81 -25.44
C ASN A 4 -0.64 0.36 -24.94
N ASP A 5 0.40 -0.10 -24.25
CA ASP A 5 0.45 -1.51 -23.80
C ASP A 5 -0.36 -1.77 -22.52
N HIS A 6 -0.51 -0.77 -21.66
CA HIS A 6 -1.41 -0.87 -20.50
C HIS A 6 -2.88 -1.04 -20.95
N LEU A 7 -3.30 -0.31 -21.98
CA LEU A 7 -4.64 -0.41 -22.58
C LEU A 7 -4.91 -1.79 -23.21
N LYS A 8 -3.86 -2.48 -23.66
CA LYS A 8 -3.98 -3.82 -24.27
C LYS A 8 -4.02 -4.95 -23.24
N SER A 9 -3.61 -4.69 -21.99
CA SER A 9 -3.57 -5.71 -20.93
C SER A 9 -4.95 -6.30 -20.66
N GLN A 10 -5.00 -7.62 -20.41
CA GLN A 10 -6.24 -8.30 -20.03
C GLN A 10 -6.85 -7.68 -18.76
N LYS A 11 -6.03 -7.23 -17.79
CA LYS A 11 -6.50 -6.52 -16.60
C LYS A 11 -7.22 -5.22 -16.93
N HIS A 12 -6.68 -4.39 -17.82
CA HIS A 12 -7.36 -3.15 -18.23
C HIS A 12 -8.63 -3.44 -19.02
N LYS A 13 -8.60 -4.43 -19.94
CA LYS A 13 -9.81 -4.84 -20.68
C LYS A 13 -10.90 -5.38 -19.75
N LEU A 14 -10.53 -6.15 -18.71
CA LEU A 14 -11.47 -6.63 -17.70
C LEU A 14 -11.98 -5.51 -16.80
N ALA A 15 -11.12 -4.56 -16.39
CA ALA A 15 -11.52 -3.41 -15.58
C ALA A 15 -12.42 -2.43 -16.35
N SER A 16 -12.12 -2.13 -17.62
CA SER A 16 -12.96 -1.30 -18.48
C SER A 16 -14.27 -1.99 -18.84
N ARG A 17 -14.26 -3.31 -19.08
CA ARG A 17 -15.51 -4.08 -19.24
C ARG A 17 -16.33 -4.09 -17.95
N ALA A 18 -15.69 -4.24 -16.80
CA ALA A 18 -16.35 -4.18 -15.50
C ALA A 18 -16.90 -2.79 -15.19
N SER A 19 -16.24 -1.70 -15.60
CA SER A 19 -16.77 -0.34 -15.43
C SER A 19 -17.90 0.00 -16.40
N LEU A 20 -17.88 -0.58 -17.60
CA LEU A 20 -18.98 -0.47 -18.58
C LEU A 20 -20.20 -1.32 -18.17
N GLN A 21 -19.99 -2.40 -17.42
CA GLN A 21 -21.03 -3.28 -16.90
C GLN A 21 -21.49 -2.91 -15.48
N SER A 22 -20.72 -2.11 -14.73
CA SER A 22 -21.12 -1.65 -13.41
C SER A 22 -22.24 -0.62 -13.55
N GLY A 23 -23.41 -0.90 -12.95
CA GLY A 23 -24.51 0.06 -12.89
C GLY A 23 -24.06 1.38 -12.25
N LYS A 24 -24.75 2.48 -12.62
CA LYS A 24 -24.52 3.79 -11.99
C LYS A 24 -24.64 3.64 -10.46
N VAL A 25 -23.84 4.38 -9.71
CA VAL A 25 -23.87 4.35 -8.22
C VAL A 25 -25.27 4.64 -7.67
N SER A 26 -26.06 5.45 -8.38
CA SER A 26 -27.48 5.70 -8.10
C SER A 26 -28.33 4.44 -8.03
N ASN A 27 -27.92 3.34 -8.66
CA ASN A 27 -28.65 2.06 -8.65
C ASN A 27 -28.50 1.30 -7.32
N PHE A 28 -27.57 1.70 -6.44
CA PHE A 28 -27.44 1.14 -5.08
C PHE A 28 -28.34 1.86 -4.05
N PHE A 29 -29.03 2.92 -4.47
CA PHE A 29 -29.96 3.70 -3.66
C PHE A 29 -31.38 3.56 -4.26
N SER A 30 -32.42 3.39 -3.43
CA SER A 30 -33.80 3.27 -3.91
C SER A 30 -34.35 4.61 -4.43
N LYS A 31 -35.53 4.55 -5.08
CA LYS A 31 -36.19 5.72 -5.71
C LYS A 31 -36.48 6.82 -4.67
N LEU A 32 -36.55 8.07 -5.13
CA LEU A 32 -36.85 9.29 -4.34
C LEU A 32 -38.16 9.25 -3.52
N ILE A 33 -39.05 8.28 -3.76
CA ILE A 33 -40.27 8.07 -2.98
C ILE A 33 -40.01 6.88 -2.07
N THR A 34 -39.72 7.17 -0.80
CA THR A 34 -39.38 6.18 0.23
C THR A 34 -40.63 5.74 0.99
N ASP A 35 -40.78 4.44 1.23
CA ASP A 35 -41.79 3.90 2.13
C ASP A 35 -41.23 3.70 3.56
N LYS A 36 -42.07 3.24 4.51
CA LYS A 36 -41.63 2.97 5.89
C LYS A 36 -40.56 1.85 5.98
N ASN A 37 -40.55 0.91 5.04
CA ASN A 37 -39.59 -0.18 5.01
C ASN A 37 -38.21 0.30 4.51
N ASP A 38 -38.17 1.27 3.59
CA ASP A 38 -36.92 1.90 3.13
C ASP A 38 -36.16 2.57 4.28
N PHE A 39 -36.87 3.25 5.20
CA PHE A 39 -36.24 3.86 6.39
C PHE A 39 -35.75 2.82 7.39
N ALA A 40 -36.45 1.69 7.51
CA ALA A 40 -36.07 0.59 8.40
C ALA A 40 -34.75 -0.07 7.96
N LEU A 41 -34.41 -0.04 6.66
CA LEU A 41 -33.12 -0.49 6.14
C LEU A 41 -32.04 0.61 6.19
N ALA A 42 -32.40 1.85 5.88
CA ALA A 42 -31.45 2.96 5.83
C ALA A 42 -30.82 3.27 7.21
N ALA A 43 -31.59 3.15 8.29
CA ALA A 43 -31.10 3.42 9.64
C ALA A 43 -29.96 2.45 10.06
N PRO A 44 -30.10 1.11 9.97
CA PRO A 44 -29.00 0.18 10.19
C PRO A 44 -27.76 0.45 9.34
N GLU A 45 -27.93 0.76 8.06
CA GLU A 45 -26.80 1.04 7.16
C GLU A 45 -26.08 2.34 7.53
N ALA A 46 -26.81 3.39 7.94
CA ALA A 46 -26.26 4.64 8.43
C ALA A 46 -25.53 4.45 9.77
N THR A 47 -26.13 3.71 10.71
CA THR A 47 -25.50 3.34 11.98
C THR A 47 -24.24 2.53 11.76
N PHE A 48 -24.25 1.56 10.83
CA PHE A 48 -23.08 0.77 10.47
C PHE A 48 -21.96 1.62 9.88
N ALA A 49 -22.29 2.56 8.99
CA ALA A 49 -21.32 3.49 8.43
C ALA A 49 -20.72 4.42 9.50
N TYR A 50 -21.53 4.90 10.44
CA TYR A 50 -21.05 5.67 11.59
C TYR A 50 -20.12 4.84 12.49
N HIS A 51 -20.54 3.61 12.87
CA HIS A 51 -19.75 2.68 13.66
C HIS A 51 -18.39 2.38 13.02
N THR A 52 -18.36 2.23 11.69
CA THR A 52 -17.13 2.01 10.92
C THR A 52 -16.10 3.12 11.22
N VAL A 53 -16.53 4.38 11.25
CA VAL A 53 -15.65 5.52 11.49
C VAL A 53 -15.24 5.60 12.96
N ILE A 54 -16.20 5.55 13.88
CA ILE A 54 -15.93 5.75 15.32
C ILE A 54 -14.99 4.67 15.88
N HIS A 55 -15.07 3.45 15.36
CA HIS A 55 -14.22 2.34 15.80
C HIS A 55 -13.02 2.07 14.87
N ASN A 56 -12.67 3.03 14.01
CA ASN A 56 -11.51 2.95 13.10
C ASN A 56 -11.48 1.66 12.25
N GLN A 57 -12.66 1.17 11.85
CA GLN A 57 -12.76 -0.01 11.01
C GLN A 57 -12.43 0.35 9.57
N SER A 58 -11.80 -0.58 8.86
CA SER A 58 -11.45 -0.36 7.47
C SER A 58 -12.69 -0.42 6.57
N PHE A 59 -12.87 0.56 5.68
CA PHE A 59 -13.84 0.43 4.59
C PHE A 59 -13.65 -0.84 3.75
N ARG A 60 -12.42 -1.37 3.68
CA ARG A 60 -12.15 -2.63 2.96
C ARG A 60 -12.78 -3.83 3.66
N SER A 61 -12.77 -3.87 5.00
CA SER A 61 -13.41 -4.98 5.72
C SER A 61 -14.92 -4.93 5.64
N MET A 62 -15.52 -3.76 5.38
CA MET A 62 -16.98 -3.60 5.30
C MET A 62 -17.62 -4.41 4.18
N THR A 63 -16.92 -4.71 3.08
CA THR A 63 -17.44 -5.66 2.08
C THR A 63 -17.61 -7.05 2.70
N CYS A 64 -16.57 -7.54 3.38
CA CYS A 64 -16.63 -8.83 4.07
C CYS A 64 -17.69 -8.84 5.17
N THR A 65 -17.75 -7.78 5.99
CA THR A 65 -18.72 -7.66 7.07
C THR A 65 -20.16 -7.58 6.55
N SER A 66 -20.41 -6.85 5.46
CA SER A 66 -21.72 -6.78 4.82
C SER A 66 -22.16 -8.14 4.27
N ASP A 67 -21.24 -8.91 3.67
CA ASP A 67 -21.53 -10.28 3.22
C ASP A 67 -21.82 -11.22 4.39
N LEU A 68 -21.08 -11.09 5.49
CA LEU A 68 -21.34 -11.85 6.71
C LEU A 68 -22.69 -11.49 7.34
N ILE A 69 -23.09 -10.22 7.38
CA ILE A 69 -24.41 -9.81 7.88
C ILE A 69 -25.51 -10.48 7.06
N ARG A 70 -25.41 -10.43 5.74
CA ARG A 70 -26.36 -11.09 4.84
C ARG A 70 -26.45 -12.60 5.07
N GLN A 71 -25.31 -13.25 5.32
CA GLN A 71 -25.23 -14.70 5.51
C GLN A 71 -25.68 -15.15 6.91
N LEU A 72 -25.21 -14.48 7.97
CA LEU A 72 -25.40 -14.87 9.35
C LEU A 72 -26.74 -14.41 9.92
N LEU A 73 -27.27 -13.29 9.45
CA LEU A 73 -28.55 -12.72 9.90
C LEU A 73 -29.69 -12.93 8.91
N ASN A 74 -29.44 -13.63 7.78
CA ASN A 74 -30.38 -13.81 6.67
C ASN A 74 -30.97 -12.49 6.11
N ASP A 75 -30.33 -11.35 6.38
CA ASP A 75 -30.74 -10.04 5.90
C ASP A 75 -30.17 -9.81 4.50
N LYS A 76 -30.87 -10.34 3.48
CA LYS A 76 -30.45 -10.22 2.08
C LYS A 76 -30.47 -8.77 1.58
N GLN A 77 -31.13 -7.84 2.27
CA GLN A 77 -31.32 -6.46 1.83
C GLN A 77 -30.19 -5.54 2.31
N PHE A 78 -29.47 -5.93 3.36
CA PHE A 78 -28.31 -5.18 3.85
C PHE A 78 -27.19 -5.17 2.80
N THR A 79 -26.89 -3.99 2.24
CA THR A 79 -25.92 -3.81 1.14
C THR A 79 -24.86 -2.76 1.45
N CYS A 80 -24.65 -2.46 2.74
CA CYS A 80 -23.67 -1.46 3.20
C CYS A 80 -22.21 -1.97 3.16
N ALA A 81 -21.80 -2.41 1.97
CA ALA A 81 -20.40 -2.71 1.64
C ALA A 81 -19.60 -1.43 1.41
N LYS A 82 -18.27 -1.57 1.26
CA LYS A 82 -17.26 -0.49 1.12
C LYS A 82 -17.76 0.79 0.45
N THR A 83 -18.31 0.70 -0.77
CA THR A 83 -18.72 1.88 -1.55
C THR A 83 -19.89 2.60 -0.90
N LYS A 84 -20.94 1.87 -0.52
CA LYS A 84 -22.13 2.46 0.10
C LYS A 84 -21.80 3.06 1.46
N THR A 85 -21.00 2.37 2.27
CA THR A 85 -20.49 2.91 3.56
C THR A 85 -19.78 4.25 3.37
N ARG A 86 -18.88 4.33 2.37
CA ARG A 86 -18.16 5.57 2.05
C ARG A 86 -19.13 6.69 1.63
N GLU A 87 -20.06 6.42 0.72
CA GLU A 87 -20.98 7.44 0.22
C GLU A 87 -21.90 7.97 1.32
N ILE A 88 -22.39 7.12 2.21
CA ILE A 88 -23.18 7.54 3.38
C ILE A 88 -22.37 8.53 4.23
N ILE A 89 -21.10 8.23 4.49
CA ILE A 89 -20.27 9.12 5.31
C ILE A 89 -20.01 10.46 4.60
N VAL A 90 -19.66 10.42 3.32
CA VAL A 90 -19.24 11.62 2.57
C VAL A 90 -20.41 12.53 2.24
N ASN A 91 -21.55 11.96 1.83
CA ASN A 91 -22.67 12.72 1.27
C ASN A 91 -23.86 12.88 2.22
N VAL A 92 -23.94 12.08 3.30
CA VAL A 92 -25.05 12.15 4.27
C VAL A 92 -24.55 12.61 5.64
N ILE A 93 -23.65 11.84 6.27
CA ILE A 93 -23.20 12.11 7.64
C ILE A 93 -22.39 13.42 7.69
N ARG A 94 -21.39 13.59 6.82
CA ARG A 94 -20.54 14.80 6.83
C ARG A 94 -21.34 16.09 6.61
N PRO A 95 -22.21 16.21 5.59
CA PRO A 95 -23.04 17.41 5.41
C PRO A 95 -24.00 17.63 6.58
N GLY A 96 -24.61 16.56 7.12
CA GLY A 96 -25.47 16.64 8.30
C GLY A 96 -24.74 17.19 9.54
N LEU A 97 -23.52 16.71 9.81
CA LEU A 97 -22.67 17.23 10.89
C LEU A 97 -22.27 18.69 10.65
N LYS A 98 -21.87 19.05 9.42
CA LYS A 98 -21.57 20.45 9.06
C LYS A 98 -22.78 21.35 9.34
N SER A 99 -23.97 20.94 8.90
CA SER A 99 -25.21 21.69 9.13
C SER A 99 -25.50 21.86 10.62
N TYR A 100 -25.39 20.78 11.40
CA TYR A 100 -25.59 20.79 12.85
C TYR A 100 -24.63 21.76 13.55
N PHE A 101 -23.32 21.64 13.31
CA PHE A 101 -22.35 22.50 13.99
C PHE A 101 -22.51 23.97 13.59
N CYS A 102 -22.82 24.25 12.32
CA CYS A 102 -23.03 25.62 11.85
C CYS A 102 -24.33 26.26 12.34
N SER A 103 -25.34 25.48 12.75
CA SER A 103 -26.64 26.00 13.18
C SER A 103 -26.77 26.21 14.69
N GLN A 104 -25.84 25.70 15.49
CA GLN A 104 -25.89 25.79 16.96
C GLN A 104 -24.97 26.90 17.46
N ASP A 105 -25.50 27.82 18.27
CA ASP A 105 -24.74 28.95 18.83
C ASP A 105 -23.66 28.49 19.84
N SER A 106 -23.86 27.33 20.48
CA SER A 106 -22.94 26.75 21.45
C SER A 106 -21.86 25.85 20.84
N SER A 107 -21.81 25.73 19.51
CA SER A 107 -20.80 24.90 18.85
C SER A 107 -19.39 25.42 19.11
N PRO A 108 -18.39 24.53 19.31
CA PRO A 108 -17.00 24.95 19.42
C PRO A 108 -16.59 25.77 18.20
N LYS A 109 -16.20 27.04 18.44
CA LYS A 109 -15.90 28.01 17.37
C LYS A 109 -14.86 27.49 16.37
N ILE A 110 -13.87 26.72 16.84
CA ILE A 110 -12.86 26.08 15.99
C ILE A 110 -13.46 25.12 14.93
N LEU A 111 -14.52 24.38 15.26
CA LEU A 111 -15.19 23.48 14.32
C LEU A 111 -16.03 24.27 13.31
N VAL A 112 -16.73 25.30 13.78
CA VAL A 112 -17.50 26.21 12.92
C VAL A 112 -16.57 26.91 11.94
N ASP A 113 -15.44 27.43 12.43
CA ASP A 113 -14.42 28.08 11.62
C ASP A 113 -13.83 27.07 10.61
N PHE A 114 -13.47 25.85 11.02
CA PHE A 114 -12.99 24.82 10.09
C PHE A 114 -14.00 24.50 8.98
N PHE A 115 -15.29 24.35 9.30
CA PHE A 115 -16.33 24.06 8.31
C PHE A 115 -16.65 25.22 7.37
N LYS A 116 -16.38 26.46 7.81
CA LYS A 116 -16.56 27.69 7.03
C LYS A 116 -15.26 28.17 6.34
N ASN A 117 -14.13 27.54 6.64
CA ASN A 117 -12.83 27.94 6.11
C ASN A 117 -12.46 27.10 4.89
N ASP A 118 -12.77 27.61 3.71
CA ASP A 118 -12.45 26.96 2.45
C ASP A 118 -10.93 26.87 2.17
N LYS A 119 -10.09 27.67 2.87
CA LYS A 119 -8.63 27.46 2.88
C LYS A 119 -8.24 26.17 3.60
N ALA A 120 -8.92 25.81 4.70
CA ALA A 120 -8.66 24.55 5.40
C ALA A 120 -8.99 23.35 4.49
N LEU A 121 -10.09 23.45 3.73
CA LEU A 121 -10.45 22.46 2.73
C LEU A 121 -9.39 22.34 1.62
N LEU A 122 -8.89 23.47 1.11
CA LEU A 122 -7.81 23.53 0.11
C LEU A 122 -6.56 22.75 0.57
N TYR A 123 -6.03 23.05 1.75
CA TYR A 123 -4.84 22.36 2.28
C TYR A 123 -5.11 20.87 2.57
N MET A 124 -6.29 20.52 3.08
CA MET A 124 -6.67 19.12 3.29
C MET A 124 -6.70 18.32 1.97
N LYS A 125 -7.19 18.93 0.88
CA LYS A 125 -7.20 18.30 -0.44
C LYS A 125 -5.81 18.12 -1.02
N PHE A 126 -4.93 19.09 -0.81
CA PHE A 126 -3.53 18.96 -1.17
C PHE A 126 -2.86 17.81 -0.42
N ILE A 127 -2.98 17.76 0.91
CA ILE A 127 -2.44 16.67 1.75
C ILE A 127 -3.01 15.33 1.32
N GLN A 128 -4.31 15.22 1.08
CA GLN A 128 -4.94 13.99 0.60
C GLN A 128 -4.32 13.49 -0.72
N SER A 129 -4.05 14.41 -1.66
CA SER A 129 -3.40 14.09 -2.93
C SER A 129 -1.98 13.53 -2.72
N MET A 130 -1.22 14.13 -1.80
CA MET A 130 0.14 13.71 -1.44
C MET A 130 0.16 12.37 -0.69
N LEU A 131 -0.74 12.17 0.27
CA LEU A 131 -0.88 10.89 0.98
C LEU A 131 -1.18 9.74 0.01
N ARG A 132 -2.02 9.98 -1.01
CA ARG A 132 -2.28 8.98 -2.05
C ARG A 132 -1.01 8.64 -2.83
N LEU A 133 -0.20 9.64 -3.19
CA LEU A 133 1.10 9.44 -3.84
C LEU A 133 2.01 8.57 -2.96
N PHE A 134 2.22 8.95 -1.71
CA PHE A 134 3.07 8.19 -0.80
C PHE A 134 2.57 6.77 -0.59
N ASN A 135 1.27 6.57 -0.43
CA ASN A 135 0.69 5.22 -0.29
C ASN A 135 0.95 4.33 -1.52
N ILE A 136 0.95 4.88 -2.74
CA ILE A 136 1.31 4.12 -3.96
C ILE A 136 2.75 3.62 -3.88
N TYR A 137 3.67 4.43 -3.37
CA TYR A 137 5.08 4.05 -3.25
C TYR A 137 5.33 3.13 -2.06
N ILE A 138 4.67 3.35 -0.92
CA ILE A 138 4.67 2.43 0.23
C ILE A 138 4.24 1.04 -0.23
N GLN A 139 3.14 0.91 -0.97
CA GLN A 139 2.69 -0.40 -1.48
C GLN A 139 3.69 -1.08 -2.42
N LYS A 140 4.54 -0.32 -3.13
CA LYS A 140 5.62 -0.91 -3.93
C LYS A 140 6.76 -1.41 -3.04
N ILE A 141 7.03 -0.71 -1.93
CA ILE A 141 8.05 -1.08 -0.94
C ILE A 141 7.62 -2.31 -0.16
N GLU A 142 6.34 -2.40 0.21
CA GLU A 142 5.74 -3.53 0.94
C GLU A 142 5.58 -4.81 0.10
N GLY A 143 6.13 -4.86 -1.12
CA GLY A 143 6.08 -6.05 -1.97
C GLY A 143 6.87 -7.22 -1.38
N GLU A 144 6.37 -8.44 -1.57
CA GLU A 144 6.90 -9.67 -0.93
C GLU A 144 8.36 -10.02 -1.30
N HIS A 145 8.87 -9.52 -2.43
CA HIS A 145 10.20 -9.86 -2.96
C HIS A 145 10.98 -8.61 -3.39
N ILE A 146 11.07 -7.63 -2.49
CA ILE A 146 11.84 -6.41 -2.74
C ILE A 146 13.33 -6.62 -2.39
N SER A 147 14.21 -6.36 -3.35
CA SER A 147 15.66 -6.24 -3.12
C SER A 147 16.04 -4.81 -2.75
N ALA A 148 17.20 -4.63 -2.12
CA ALA A 148 17.74 -3.30 -1.82
C ALA A 148 17.85 -2.41 -3.08
N PHE A 149 18.28 -2.97 -4.22
CA PHE A 149 18.32 -2.28 -5.52
C PHE A 149 16.94 -1.79 -5.95
N LYS A 150 15.93 -2.65 -5.82
CA LYS A 150 14.57 -2.32 -6.24
C LYS A 150 13.95 -1.24 -5.34
N LEU A 151 14.29 -1.22 -4.06
CA LEU A 151 13.89 -0.16 -3.13
C LEU A 151 14.39 1.21 -3.62
N ILE A 152 15.68 1.32 -3.97
CA ILE A 152 16.23 2.60 -4.46
C ILE A 152 15.53 3.05 -5.73
N ASP A 153 15.32 2.15 -6.69
CA ASP A 153 14.61 2.48 -7.92
C ASP A 153 13.24 3.11 -7.62
N ILE A 154 12.54 2.56 -6.62
CA ILE A 154 11.26 3.07 -6.14
C ILE A 154 11.43 4.45 -5.49
N LEU A 155 12.43 4.63 -4.63
CA LEU A 155 12.71 5.90 -3.93
C LEU A 155 13.14 7.01 -4.90
N ASN A 156 14.08 6.74 -5.82
CA ASN A 156 14.49 7.66 -6.87
C ASN A 156 13.31 8.01 -7.79
N SER A 157 12.46 7.03 -8.11
CA SER A 157 11.23 7.29 -8.85
C SER A 157 10.24 8.16 -8.07
N LEU A 158 10.26 8.14 -6.73
CA LEU A 158 9.45 9.03 -5.89
C LEU A 158 10.03 10.44 -5.88
N ILE A 159 11.33 10.57 -5.64
CA ILE A 159 12.06 11.85 -5.66
C ILE A 159 11.83 12.55 -7.00
N ASN A 160 12.09 11.88 -8.12
CA ASN A 160 11.88 12.44 -9.46
C ASN A 160 10.40 12.86 -9.69
N ASN A 161 9.44 12.11 -9.13
CA ASN A 161 8.02 12.49 -9.23
C ASN A 161 7.72 13.77 -8.45
N LEU A 162 8.25 13.88 -7.23
CA LEU A 162 8.11 15.08 -6.39
C LEU A 162 8.80 16.29 -7.03
N GLU A 163 10.00 16.12 -7.58
CA GLU A 163 10.73 17.15 -8.32
C GLU A 163 9.95 17.62 -9.54
N ASN A 164 9.44 16.69 -10.37
CA ASN A 164 8.62 17.05 -11.51
C ASN A 164 7.35 17.80 -11.08
N LYS A 165 6.68 17.37 -10.02
CA LYS A 165 5.52 18.08 -9.47
C LYS A 165 5.87 19.47 -8.96
N LYS A 166 7.02 19.61 -8.32
CA LYS A 166 7.54 20.88 -7.82
C LYS A 166 7.83 21.85 -8.97
N ASN A 167 8.61 21.40 -9.95
CA ASN A 167 9.07 22.21 -11.09
C ASN A 167 7.91 22.67 -11.97
N GLU A 168 6.93 21.80 -12.18
CA GLU A 168 5.72 22.11 -12.97
C GLU A 168 4.64 22.85 -12.16
N HIS A 169 4.91 23.21 -10.89
CA HIS A 169 3.92 23.78 -9.96
C HIS A 169 2.59 22.99 -9.95
N PHE A 170 2.70 21.66 -9.99
CA PHE A 170 1.57 20.78 -10.26
C PHE A 170 0.51 20.87 -9.17
N ILE A 171 -0.70 21.21 -9.60
CA ILE A 171 -1.94 21.05 -8.85
C ILE A 171 -2.94 20.29 -9.72
N ASN A 172 -3.87 19.57 -9.09
CA ASN A 172 -4.91 18.87 -9.83
C ASN A 172 -6.14 19.78 -10.00
N SER A 173 -7.03 19.42 -10.93
CA SER A 173 -8.21 20.23 -11.25
C SER A 173 -9.16 20.44 -10.06
N GLU A 174 -9.21 19.53 -9.09
CA GLU A 174 -10.03 19.70 -7.88
C GLU A 174 -9.49 20.84 -7.00
N ILE A 175 -8.18 20.89 -6.80
CA ILE A 175 -7.50 21.95 -6.05
C ILE A 175 -7.58 23.29 -6.80
N GLU A 176 -7.39 23.27 -8.13
CA GLU A 176 -7.56 24.47 -8.98
C GLU A 176 -8.94 25.10 -8.84
N ASN A 177 -9.99 24.27 -8.85
CA ASN A 177 -11.36 24.77 -8.72
C ASN A 177 -11.61 25.42 -7.36
N ILE A 178 -11.06 24.84 -6.27
CA ILE A 178 -11.19 25.44 -4.92
C ILE A 178 -10.47 26.79 -4.87
N ILE A 179 -9.28 26.89 -5.47
CA ILE A 179 -8.55 28.17 -5.53
C ILE A 179 -9.35 29.22 -6.31
N LYS A 180 -9.91 28.86 -7.47
CA LYS A 180 -10.73 29.79 -8.28
C LYS A 180 -11.90 30.35 -7.47
N VAL A 181 -12.65 29.50 -6.78
CA VAL A 181 -13.77 29.92 -5.92
C VAL A 181 -13.28 30.88 -4.83
N LEU A 182 -12.18 30.55 -4.15
CA LEU A 182 -11.60 31.41 -3.11
C LEU A 182 -11.15 32.78 -3.64
N GLU A 183 -10.60 32.82 -4.86
CA GLU A 183 -10.17 34.07 -5.50
C GLU A 183 -11.35 34.92 -5.97
N GLU A 184 -12.42 34.29 -6.48
CA GLU A 184 -13.70 34.95 -6.83
C GLU A 184 -14.36 35.60 -5.60
N GLU A 185 -14.21 34.98 -4.42
CA GLU A 185 -14.66 35.51 -3.12
C GLU A 185 -13.73 36.60 -2.55
N GLY A 186 -12.70 37.03 -3.30
CA GLY A 186 -11.79 38.11 -2.93
C GLY A 186 -10.59 37.67 -2.08
N CYS A 187 -10.36 36.36 -1.93
CA CYS A 187 -9.24 35.82 -1.17
C CYS A 187 -8.04 35.53 -2.07
N SER A 188 -7.00 36.37 -2.02
CA SER A 188 -5.75 36.12 -2.76
C SER A 188 -4.92 35.00 -2.11
N ILE A 189 -5.25 33.74 -2.42
CA ILE A 189 -4.67 32.55 -1.77
C ILE A 189 -3.63 31.82 -2.63
N LYS A 190 -3.68 31.97 -3.97
CA LYS A 190 -2.83 31.18 -4.88
C LYS A 190 -1.33 31.33 -4.60
N LYS A 191 -0.86 32.56 -4.38
CA LYS A 191 0.55 32.84 -4.10
C LYS A 191 1.02 32.23 -2.77
N GLU A 192 0.20 32.34 -1.73
CA GLU A 192 0.45 31.73 -0.42
C GLU A 192 0.50 30.20 -0.54
N PHE A 193 -0.49 29.61 -1.21
CA PHE A 193 -0.59 28.17 -1.44
C PHE A 193 0.60 27.64 -2.24
N ASP A 194 0.98 28.32 -3.33
CA ASP A 194 2.11 27.90 -4.18
C ASP A 194 3.40 27.91 -3.36
N THR A 195 3.66 28.96 -2.59
CA THR A 195 4.82 29.05 -1.68
C THR A 195 4.83 27.88 -0.68
N GLY A 196 3.70 27.62 -0.02
CA GLY A 196 3.56 26.51 0.93
C GLY A 196 3.76 25.14 0.29
N SER A 197 3.25 24.94 -0.93
CA SER A 197 3.39 23.69 -1.67
C SER A 197 4.85 23.41 -2.08
N GLN A 198 5.59 24.46 -2.47
CA GLN A 198 7.01 24.35 -2.81
C GLN A 198 7.83 23.95 -1.60
N ILE A 199 7.61 24.60 -0.46
CA ILE A 199 8.24 24.25 0.82
C ILE A 199 7.91 22.80 1.21
N PHE A 200 6.66 22.38 1.03
CA PHE A 200 6.25 21.00 1.30
C PHE A 200 7.02 19.99 0.44
N PHE A 201 7.15 20.23 -0.88
CA PHE A 201 7.91 19.34 -1.76
C PHE A 201 9.39 19.28 -1.35
N ASP A 202 10.00 20.43 -1.03
CA ASP A 202 11.39 20.49 -0.56
C ASP A 202 11.61 19.69 0.72
N LEU A 203 10.70 19.83 1.70
CA LEU A 203 10.75 19.04 2.93
C LEU A 203 10.65 17.54 2.65
N CYS A 204 9.73 17.12 1.76
CA CYS A 204 9.56 15.72 1.41
C CYS A 204 10.81 15.14 0.73
N ILE A 205 11.36 15.85 -0.26
CA ILE A 205 12.56 15.44 -0.99
C ILE A 205 13.74 15.34 -0.03
N LYS A 206 13.97 16.38 0.78
CA LYS A 206 15.04 16.41 1.78
C LYS A 206 14.91 15.27 2.79
N TYR A 207 13.69 14.96 3.24
CA TYR A 207 13.45 13.85 4.16
C TYR A 207 13.81 12.50 3.52
N ILE A 208 13.31 12.23 2.30
CA ILE A 208 13.59 10.96 1.61
C ILE A 208 15.10 10.83 1.33
N GLN A 209 15.75 11.89 0.85
CA GLN A 209 17.20 11.90 0.61
C GLN A 209 18.00 11.65 1.89
N LYS A 210 17.62 12.28 3.02
CA LYS A 210 18.30 12.06 4.32
C LYS A 210 18.37 10.57 4.69
N TRP A 211 17.31 9.81 4.42
CA TRP A 211 17.25 8.38 4.74
C TRP A 211 17.76 7.46 3.62
N THR A 212 18.00 8.00 2.43
CA THR A 212 18.52 7.22 1.28
C THR A 212 20.04 7.37 1.13
N MET A 213 20.58 8.56 1.38
CA MET A 213 21.99 8.92 1.20
C MET A 213 22.98 7.98 1.90
N PRO A 214 22.78 7.54 3.15
CA PRO A 214 23.74 6.67 3.84
C PRO A 214 24.00 5.34 3.12
N ASN A 215 23.03 4.84 2.35
CA ASN A 215 23.14 3.58 1.62
C ASN A 215 23.49 3.78 0.14
N GLN A 216 23.61 5.02 -0.33
CA GLN A 216 23.76 5.32 -1.75
C GLN A 216 25.11 4.86 -2.30
N THR A 217 26.18 4.95 -1.51
CA THR A 217 27.51 4.44 -1.91
C THR A 217 27.50 2.93 -2.08
N LEU A 218 27.06 2.19 -1.05
CA LEU A 218 26.91 0.71 -1.09
C LEU A 218 26.16 0.27 -2.35
N LEU A 219 25.09 0.99 -2.67
CA LEU A 219 24.21 0.59 -3.74
C LEU A 219 24.73 1.03 -5.12
N THR A 220 25.47 2.14 -5.22
CA THR A 220 26.15 2.56 -6.46
C THR A 220 27.22 1.55 -6.85
N GLU A 221 28.01 1.07 -5.88
CA GLU A 221 29.06 0.10 -6.15
C GLU A 221 28.52 -1.30 -6.49
N LEU A 222 27.27 -1.61 -6.12
CA LEU A 222 26.63 -2.90 -6.40
C LEU A 222 25.60 -2.84 -7.55
N ASP A 223 25.27 -1.66 -8.09
CA ASP A 223 24.12 -1.46 -8.99
C ASP A 223 24.24 -2.22 -10.32
N TRP A 224 25.46 -2.53 -10.76
CA TRP A 224 25.70 -3.31 -11.98
C TRP A 224 25.07 -4.71 -11.89
N LEU A 225 24.86 -5.25 -10.68
CA LEU A 225 24.20 -6.53 -10.41
C LEU A 225 22.68 -6.50 -10.65
N ASN A 226 22.08 -5.32 -10.78
CA ASN A 226 20.64 -5.17 -11.07
C ASN A 226 20.30 -5.53 -12.53
N LEU A 227 21.31 -5.62 -13.41
CA LEU A 227 21.22 -6.09 -14.80
C LEU A 227 20.09 -5.45 -15.63
N THR A 228 19.83 -4.16 -15.41
CA THR A 228 18.80 -3.42 -16.16
C THR A 228 19.37 -2.84 -17.46
N LYS A 229 18.48 -2.46 -18.40
CA LYS A 229 18.87 -1.76 -19.64
C LYS A 229 19.58 -0.42 -19.43
N LYS A 230 19.59 0.11 -18.20
CA LYS A 230 20.19 1.40 -17.87
C LYS A 230 21.65 1.28 -17.43
N HIS A 231 22.13 0.08 -17.10
CA HIS A 231 23.44 -0.10 -16.49
C HIS A 231 24.40 -0.78 -17.46
N THR A 232 25.59 -0.20 -17.60
CA THR A 232 26.72 -0.83 -18.29
C THR A 232 27.41 -1.76 -17.31
N VAL A 233 27.51 -3.05 -17.66
CA VAL A 233 28.29 -4.00 -16.87
C VAL A 233 29.72 -3.99 -17.39
N THR A 234 30.65 -3.51 -16.57
CA THR A 234 32.07 -3.38 -16.93
C THR A 234 32.96 -3.91 -15.81
N TRP A 235 34.18 -4.33 -16.16
CA TRP A 235 35.18 -4.72 -15.16
C TRP A 235 35.44 -3.61 -14.14
N GLN A 236 35.42 -2.34 -14.57
CA GLN A 236 35.62 -1.23 -13.64
C GLN A 236 34.55 -1.20 -12.53
N ASN A 237 33.28 -1.49 -12.87
CA ASN A 237 32.22 -1.58 -11.85
C ASN A 237 32.47 -2.76 -10.90
N ALA A 238 32.81 -3.93 -11.44
CA ALA A 238 33.11 -5.12 -10.64
C ALA A 238 34.34 -4.92 -9.73
N LYS A 239 35.37 -4.22 -10.20
CA LYS A 239 36.57 -3.88 -9.42
C LYS A 239 36.26 -2.90 -8.29
N ASN A 240 35.40 -1.91 -8.53
CA ASN A 240 34.99 -1.01 -7.46
C ASN A 240 34.19 -1.75 -6.39
N THR A 241 33.31 -2.69 -6.78
CA THR A 241 32.63 -3.59 -5.84
C THR A 241 33.63 -4.38 -5.00
N LEU A 242 34.65 -4.95 -5.63
CA LEU A 242 35.70 -5.71 -4.94
C LEU A 242 36.40 -4.85 -3.88
N ASN A 243 36.81 -3.64 -4.23
CA ASN A 243 37.44 -2.71 -3.29
C ASN A 243 36.52 -2.41 -2.10
N PHE A 244 35.23 -2.18 -2.37
CA PHE A 244 34.23 -1.92 -1.34
C PHE A 244 34.00 -3.13 -0.42
N LEU A 245 34.03 -4.35 -0.96
CA LEU A 245 33.79 -5.59 -0.20
C LEU A 245 35.05 -6.21 0.40
N SER A 246 36.24 -5.65 0.17
CA SER A 246 37.52 -6.23 0.57
C SER A 246 37.64 -6.57 2.06
N GLU A 247 36.96 -5.83 2.93
CA GLU A 247 36.92 -6.07 4.38
C GLU A 247 35.77 -7.01 4.82
N LEU A 248 34.81 -7.28 3.93
CA LEU A 248 33.56 -8.00 4.24
C LEU A 248 33.52 -9.41 3.63
N VAL A 249 34.20 -9.62 2.49
CA VAL A 249 34.20 -10.88 1.75
C VAL A 249 35.62 -11.20 1.34
N LEU A 250 36.11 -12.38 1.72
CA LEU A 250 37.42 -12.87 1.29
C LEU A 250 37.34 -13.37 -0.15
N LEU A 251 38.01 -12.68 -1.07
CA LEU A 251 37.95 -12.94 -2.51
C LEU A 251 39.37 -13.05 -3.09
N ASN A 252 39.55 -13.95 -4.05
CA ASN A 252 40.73 -13.97 -4.91
C ASN A 252 40.45 -13.07 -6.14
N GLU A 253 41.22 -11.99 -6.31
CA GLU A 253 41.01 -11.01 -7.39
C GLU A 253 41.24 -11.61 -8.79
N ASP A 254 42.23 -12.50 -8.94
CA ASP A 254 42.54 -13.13 -10.22
C ASP A 254 41.41 -14.08 -10.64
N ASP A 255 40.97 -14.95 -9.72
CA ASP A 255 39.85 -15.85 -9.97
C ASP A 255 38.55 -15.06 -10.21
N TYR A 256 38.31 -13.99 -9.44
CA TYR A 256 37.14 -13.13 -9.62
C TYR A 256 37.12 -12.44 -11.00
N PHE A 257 38.28 -12.01 -11.51
CA PHE A 257 38.38 -11.45 -12.85
C PHE A 257 37.97 -12.47 -13.93
N ASP A 258 38.52 -13.69 -13.86
CA ASP A 258 38.22 -14.75 -14.82
C ASP A 258 36.74 -15.17 -14.76
N GLU A 259 36.19 -15.28 -13.55
CA GLU A 259 34.78 -15.54 -13.29
C GLU A 259 33.89 -14.41 -13.86
N PHE A 260 34.27 -13.15 -13.65
CA PHE A 260 33.53 -11.99 -14.16
C PHE A 260 33.55 -11.92 -15.70
N MET A 261 34.69 -12.18 -16.34
CA MET A 261 34.81 -12.16 -17.80
C MET A 261 33.99 -13.28 -18.44
N SER A 262 34.00 -14.46 -17.83
CA SER A 262 33.11 -15.57 -18.20
C SER A 262 31.64 -15.16 -18.07
N PHE A 263 31.32 -14.42 -17.01
CA PHE A 263 29.99 -13.87 -16.83
C PHE A 263 29.58 -12.87 -17.91
N LEU A 264 30.47 -11.93 -18.22
CA LEU A 264 30.23 -10.89 -19.20
C LEU A 264 29.95 -11.48 -20.59
N ASN A 265 30.70 -12.51 -20.99
CA ASN A 265 30.50 -13.20 -22.27
C ASN A 265 29.09 -13.82 -22.36
N ILE A 266 28.68 -14.57 -21.34
CA ILE A 266 27.34 -15.19 -21.30
C ILE A 266 26.24 -14.13 -21.23
N PHE A 267 26.47 -13.04 -20.49
CA PHE A 267 25.52 -11.94 -20.36
C PHE A 267 25.33 -11.21 -21.69
N GLN A 268 26.40 -10.85 -22.39
CA GLN A 268 26.36 -10.16 -23.67
C GLN A 268 25.69 -11.00 -24.77
N GLU A 269 25.93 -12.31 -24.80
CA GLU A 269 25.26 -13.24 -25.73
C GLU A 269 23.73 -13.24 -25.54
N LYS A 270 23.25 -13.14 -24.28
CA LYS A 270 21.82 -13.25 -23.95
C LYS A 270 21.10 -11.92 -23.79
N PHE A 271 21.80 -10.79 -23.69
CA PHE A 271 21.17 -9.47 -23.52
C PHE A 271 20.26 -9.06 -24.70
N TYR A 272 20.47 -9.66 -25.89
CA TYR A 272 19.55 -9.51 -27.03
C TYR A 272 18.14 -10.08 -26.75
N PHE A 273 17.96 -10.88 -25.69
CA PHE A 273 16.69 -11.53 -25.33
C PHE A 273 16.32 -11.24 -23.87
N ILE A 274 15.74 -10.06 -23.62
CA ILE A 274 14.88 -9.71 -22.47
C ILE A 274 15.52 -9.76 -21.07
N GLY A 275 15.59 -8.60 -20.40
CA GLY A 275 15.67 -8.36 -18.93
C GLY A 275 15.79 -9.58 -18.01
N THR A 276 16.91 -10.28 -18.07
CA THR A 276 17.20 -11.48 -17.27
C THR A 276 17.59 -11.08 -15.86
N LYS A 277 16.98 -11.70 -14.85
CA LYS A 277 17.40 -11.53 -13.45
C LYS A 277 18.73 -12.24 -13.20
N MET A 278 19.55 -11.74 -12.26
CA MET A 278 20.83 -12.36 -11.86
C MET A 278 20.70 -13.85 -11.54
N VAL A 279 19.59 -14.24 -10.89
CA VAL A 279 19.24 -15.64 -10.59
C VAL A 279 19.18 -16.54 -11.83
N THR A 280 18.72 -16.03 -12.97
CA THR A 280 18.67 -16.79 -14.23
C THR A 280 20.08 -17.03 -14.77
N ASN A 281 20.96 -16.05 -14.63
CA ASN A 281 22.35 -16.18 -15.06
C ASN A 281 23.12 -17.15 -14.16
N ILE A 282 22.97 -17.08 -12.83
CA ILE A 282 23.60 -18.03 -11.89
C ILE A 282 23.22 -19.48 -12.20
N LYS A 283 21.95 -19.75 -12.53
CA LYS A 283 21.50 -21.10 -12.93
C LYS A 283 22.24 -21.63 -14.16
N LEU A 284 22.54 -20.75 -15.12
CA LEU A 284 23.25 -21.12 -16.35
C LEU A 284 24.73 -21.46 -16.10
N PHE A 285 25.40 -20.82 -15.13
CA PHE A 285 26.78 -21.21 -14.76
C PHE A 285 26.81 -22.61 -14.15
N LYS A 286 25.82 -22.94 -13.31
CA LYS A 286 25.66 -24.30 -12.77
C LYS A 286 25.44 -25.34 -13.87
N GLU A 287 24.68 -25.00 -14.92
CA GLU A 287 24.44 -25.88 -16.07
C GLU A 287 25.68 -26.05 -16.97
N LYS A 288 26.59 -25.07 -17.00
CA LYS A 288 27.82 -25.09 -17.81
C LYS A 288 29.06 -25.56 -17.05
N ASP A 289 28.92 -26.03 -15.81
CA ASP A 289 30.01 -26.47 -14.93
C ASP A 289 31.15 -25.44 -14.76
N VAL A 290 30.79 -24.14 -14.76
CA VAL A 290 31.74 -23.04 -14.55
C VAL A 290 31.81 -22.73 -13.06
N SER A 291 33.00 -22.80 -12.47
CA SER A 291 33.24 -22.33 -11.10
C SER A 291 33.04 -20.83 -11.02
N ILE A 292 32.22 -20.38 -10.06
CA ILE A 292 31.88 -18.96 -9.85
C ILE A 292 31.91 -18.60 -8.36
N SER A 293 32.84 -19.16 -7.60
CA SER A 293 32.87 -19.02 -6.13
C SER A 293 33.00 -17.57 -5.66
N ASN A 294 33.86 -16.78 -6.30
CA ASN A 294 34.13 -15.39 -5.91
C ASN A 294 32.97 -14.47 -6.33
N LEU A 295 32.50 -14.62 -7.57
CA LEU A 295 31.35 -13.90 -8.10
C LEU A 295 30.07 -14.26 -7.33
N ALA A 296 29.86 -15.53 -6.98
CA ALA A 296 28.73 -15.95 -6.17
C ALA A 296 28.77 -15.29 -4.79
N ALA A 297 29.94 -15.20 -4.14
CA ALA A 297 30.05 -14.54 -2.85
C ALA A 297 29.69 -13.04 -2.91
N VAL A 298 30.10 -12.33 -3.96
CA VAL A 298 29.70 -10.92 -4.21
C VAL A 298 28.20 -10.81 -4.43
N VAL A 299 27.62 -11.72 -5.22
CA VAL A 299 26.18 -11.73 -5.53
C VAL A 299 25.35 -12.08 -4.30
N ASP A 300 25.76 -13.08 -3.53
CA ASP A 300 25.09 -13.50 -2.31
C ASP A 300 25.09 -12.37 -1.29
N PHE A 301 26.22 -11.66 -1.13
CA PHE A 301 26.27 -10.45 -0.30
C PHE A 301 25.27 -9.38 -0.78
N ALA A 302 25.26 -9.09 -2.08
CA ALA A 302 24.41 -8.05 -2.65
C ALA A 302 22.90 -8.34 -2.47
N PHE A 303 22.49 -9.61 -2.65
CA PHE A 303 21.08 -10.02 -2.61
C PHE A 303 20.62 -10.50 -1.23
N CYS A 304 21.52 -10.70 -0.26
CA CYS A 304 21.14 -10.92 1.14
C CYS A 304 20.72 -9.63 1.85
N LEU A 305 21.07 -8.46 1.29
CA LEU A 305 20.61 -7.17 1.78
C LEU A 305 19.08 -7.08 1.65
N PRO A 306 18.35 -7.01 2.78
CA PRO A 306 16.89 -6.95 2.73
C PRO A 306 16.47 -5.64 2.08
N GLY A 307 15.55 -5.71 1.10
CA GLY A 307 14.98 -4.49 0.52
C GLY A 307 14.00 -3.77 1.45
N SER A 308 13.56 -4.41 2.53
CA SER A 308 12.78 -3.79 3.60
C SER A 308 12.69 -4.68 4.84
N SER A 309 12.56 -4.08 6.02
CA SER A 309 12.14 -4.73 7.28
C SER A 309 10.63 -5.05 7.32
N THR A 310 9.86 -4.66 6.29
CA THR A 310 8.39 -4.73 6.27
C THR A 310 7.83 -6.11 6.63
N SER A 311 8.48 -7.21 6.24
CA SER A 311 8.00 -8.56 6.55
C SER A 311 7.93 -8.83 8.05
N ILE A 312 8.96 -8.40 8.78
CA ILE A 312 9.05 -8.50 10.25
C ILE A 312 8.13 -7.45 10.89
N GLU A 313 8.11 -6.23 10.35
CA GLU A 313 7.22 -5.16 10.82
C GLU A 313 5.73 -5.47 10.62
N ARG A 314 5.37 -6.29 9.63
CA ARG A 314 4.00 -6.75 9.43
C ARG A 314 3.57 -7.69 10.55
N VAL A 315 4.46 -8.58 10.99
CA VAL A 315 4.21 -9.42 12.18
C VAL A 315 4.03 -8.53 13.40
N PHE A 316 4.91 -7.54 13.60
CA PHE A 316 4.77 -6.57 14.68
C PHE A 316 3.50 -5.73 14.55
N SER A 317 3.07 -5.34 13.36
CA SER A 317 1.83 -4.59 13.14
C SER A 317 0.60 -5.43 13.46
N LEU A 318 0.61 -6.71 13.06
CA LEU A 318 -0.44 -7.66 13.43
C LEU A 318 -0.47 -7.87 14.95
N MET A 319 0.68 -7.99 15.59
CA MET A 319 0.82 -8.07 17.05
C MET A 319 0.28 -6.81 17.73
N THR A 320 0.77 -5.63 17.37
CA THR A 320 0.32 -4.34 17.91
C THR A 320 -1.17 -4.17 17.72
N SER A 321 -1.74 -4.48 16.55
CA SER A 321 -3.19 -4.39 16.32
C SER A 321 -4.02 -5.35 17.18
N THR A 322 -3.39 -6.37 17.77
CA THR A 322 -4.02 -7.37 18.65
C THR A 322 -3.80 -7.00 20.11
N TRP A 323 -2.63 -6.44 20.43
CA TRP A 323 -2.19 -6.04 21.76
C TRP A 323 -2.18 -4.51 21.88
N THR A 324 -3.36 -3.90 21.95
CA THR A 324 -3.51 -2.48 22.31
C THR A 324 -4.35 -2.32 23.55
N ASP A 325 -4.12 -1.24 24.30
CA ASP A 325 -4.95 -0.84 25.44
C ASP A 325 -6.43 -0.65 25.05
N VAL A 326 -6.67 -0.24 23.80
CA VAL A 326 -8.01 -0.04 23.21
C VAL A 326 -8.74 -1.35 22.91
N ARG A 327 -8.02 -2.47 22.72
CA ARG A 327 -8.60 -3.81 22.45
C ARG A 327 -8.64 -4.72 23.68
N ASN A 328 -8.48 -4.14 24.87
CA ASN A 328 -8.26 -4.83 26.14
C ASN A 328 -6.91 -5.55 26.08
N GLN A 329 -5.89 -5.09 26.82
CA GLN A 329 -4.59 -5.77 26.94
C GLN A 329 -4.81 -7.28 27.09
N MET A 330 -4.56 -8.05 26.02
CA MET A 330 -4.92 -9.47 26.00
C MET A 330 -3.89 -10.28 26.80
N GLY A 331 -4.15 -11.55 27.11
CA GLY A 331 -3.11 -12.47 27.57
C GLY A 331 -2.23 -12.94 26.41
N VAL A 332 -1.00 -13.38 26.68
CA VAL A 332 -0.05 -13.85 25.65
C VAL A 332 -0.66 -14.96 24.78
N THR A 333 -1.30 -15.96 25.40
CA THR A 333 -1.97 -17.07 24.69
C THR A 333 -3.08 -16.59 23.76
N THR A 334 -3.83 -15.56 24.15
CA THR A 334 -4.90 -14.98 23.32
C THR A 334 -4.32 -14.25 22.11
N VAL A 335 -3.21 -13.52 22.29
CA VAL A 335 -2.50 -12.89 21.17
C VAL A 335 -2.00 -13.93 20.19
N GLU A 336 -1.31 -14.95 20.70
CA GLU A 336 -0.80 -16.04 19.89
C GLU A 336 -1.91 -16.68 19.04
N SER A 337 -3.02 -17.06 19.69
CA SER A 337 -4.19 -17.63 19.02
C SER A 337 -4.78 -16.69 17.95
N CYS A 338 -4.85 -15.39 18.25
CA CYS A 338 -5.32 -14.37 17.32
C CYS A 338 -4.38 -14.17 16.12
N LEU A 339 -3.06 -14.24 16.32
CA LEU A 339 -2.07 -14.14 15.25
C LEU A 339 -2.14 -15.34 14.32
N ILE A 340 -2.20 -16.56 14.87
CA ILE A 340 -2.37 -17.80 14.10
C ILE A 340 -3.66 -17.74 13.27
N THR A 341 -4.75 -17.28 13.88
CA THR A 341 -6.03 -17.12 13.17
C THR A 341 -5.93 -16.09 12.04
N LYS A 342 -5.22 -14.97 12.26
CA LYS A 342 -5.00 -13.94 11.24
C LYS A 342 -4.10 -14.41 10.09
N THR A 343 -3.14 -15.30 10.34
CA THR A 343 -2.26 -15.85 9.31
C THR A 343 -2.89 -16.99 8.51
N TYR A 344 -4.00 -17.56 8.98
CA TYR A 344 -4.75 -18.61 8.27
C TYR A 344 -5.19 -18.22 6.85
N GLY A 345 -5.37 -16.91 6.59
CA GLY A 345 -5.40 -16.37 5.22
C GLY A 345 -6.69 -16.60 4.41
N LEU A 346 -7.69 -17.30 4.96
CA LEU A 346 -9.00 -17.43 4.31
C LEU A 346 -9.85 -16.17 4.47
N SER A 347 -10.73 -15.91 3.49
CA SER A 347 -11.79 -14.93 3.66
C SER A 347 -12.85 -15.45 4.62
N CYS A 348 -13.56 -14.56 5.33
CA CYS A 348 -14.57 -15.00 6.31
C CYS A 348 -15.70 -15.83 5.67
N MET A 349 -16.07 -15.54 4.42
CA MET A 349 -17.04 -16.36 3.68
C MET A 349 -16.52 -17.76 3.37
N LYS A 350 -15.27 -17.89 2.90
CA LYS A 350 -14.65 -19.22 2.67
C LYS A 350 -14.53 -20.00 3.97
N PHE A 351 -14.13 -19.32 5.05
CA PHE A 351 -14.07 -19.92 6.37
C PHE A 351 -15.45 -20.45 6.81
N HIS A 352 -16.51 -19.64 6.66
CA HIS A 352 -17.88 -20.07 6.94
C HIS A 352 -18.28 -21.32 6.13
N ASP A 353 -18.00 -21.31 4.82
CA ASP A 353 -18.33 -22.42 3.91
C ASP A 353 -17.56 -23.71 4.21
N GLU A 354 -16.38 -23.59 4.82
CA GLU A 354 -15.59 -24.73 5.30
C GLU A 354 -16.10 -25.27 6.65
N ILE A 355 -16.32 -24.40 7.64
CA ILE A 355 -16.72 -24.84 8.99
C ILE A 355 -18.13 -25.43 9.03
N ILE A 356 -19.06 -24.98 8.16
CA ILE A 356 -20.43 -25.50 8.16
C ILE A 356 -20.49 -26.99 7.78
N LYS A 357 -19.47 -27.47 7.07
CA LYS A 357 -19.31 -28.88 6.69
C LYS A 357 -18.62 -29.71 7.77
N ASN A 358 -17.98 -29.06 8.74
CA ASN A 358 -17.17 -29.72 9.76
C ASN A 358 -17.95 -29.86 11.08
N GLN A 359 -18.71 -30.96 11.19
CA GLN A 359 -19.57 -31.20 12.36
C GLN A 359 -18.79 -31.36 13.67
N SER A 360 -17.57 -31.92 13.67
CA SER A 360 -16.77 -32.05 14.89
C SER A 360 -16.31 -30.69 15.40
N PHE A 361 -15.84 -29.82 14.50
CA PHE A 361 -15.49 -28.44 14.84
C PHE A 361 -16.69 -27.68 15.44
N LEU A 362 -17.86 -27.78 14.81
CA LEU A 362 -19.08 -27.11 15.30
C LEU A 362 -19.52 -27.62 16.69
N LYS A 363 -19.39 -28.94 16.93
CA LYS A 363 -19.64 -29.52 18.25
C LYS A 363 -18.71 -28.92 19.31
N ASN A 364 -17.42 -28.78 19.01
CA ASN A 364 -16.46 -28.19 19.94
C ASN A 364 -16.81 -26.72 20.24
N VAL A 365 -17.21 -25.94 19.23
CA VAL A 365 -17.64 -24.53 19.40
C VAL A 365 -18.90 -24.41 20.27
N HIS A 366 -19.89 -25.29 20.08
CA HIS A 366 -21.14 -25.26 20.86
C HIS A 366 -20.96 -25.79 22.28
N SER A 367 -20.13 -26.82 22.46
CA SER A 367 -19.95 -27.49 23.73
C SER A 367 -19.33 -26.58 24.80
N THR A 368 -19.55 -26.92 26.06
CA THR A 368 -18.84 -26.34 27.21
C THR A 368 -17.40 -26.86 27.35
N GLN A 369 -17.03 -27.92 26.61
CA GLN A 369 -15.67 -28.50 26.64
C GLN A 369 -14.59 -27.55 26.13
N LYS A 370 -14.96 -26.50 25.37
CA LYS A 370 -14.06 -25.43 24.95
C LYS A 370 -13.41 -24.64 26.10
N TYR A 371 -13.94 -24.76 27.32
CA TYR A 371 -13.36 -24.17 28.54
C TYR A 371 -12.48 -25.15 29.33
N THR A 372 -12.33 -26.40 28.86
CA THR A 372 -11.58 -27.47 29.53
C THR A 372 -10.41 -28.04 28.71
N MET A 373 -10.18 -27.58 27.47
CA MET A 373 -9.06 -28.04 26.66
C MET A 373 -7.73 -27.70 27.35
N LYS A 374 -6.98 -28.74 27.72
CA LYS A 374 -5.58 -28.63 28.17
C LYS A 374 -4.67 -28.65 26.94
N ALA A 375 -3.51 -28.04 27.07
CA ALA A 375 -2.60 -27.64 25.99
C ALA A 375 -1.93 -28.76 25.16
N GLU A 376 -2.52 -29.96 25.06
CA GLU A 376 -1.91 -31.11 24.36
C GLU A 376 -2.81 -31.78 23.30
N ASP A 377 -3.84 -31.10 22.80
CA ASP A 377 -4.65 -31.57 21.66
C ASP A 377 -4.44 -30.72 20.39
#